data_AF-A0A015VSH5-F1
#
_entry.id   AF-A0A015VSH5-F1
#
_cell.length_a   1.000
_cell.length_b   1.000
_cell.length_c   1.000
_cell.angle_alpha   90.00
_cell.angle_beta   90.00
_cell.angle_gamma   90.00
#
_symmetry.space_group_name_H-M   'P 1'
#
loop_
_entity.id
_entity.type
_entity.pdbx_description
1 polymer ?
#
loop_
_entity_poly.entity_id
_entity_poly.type
_entity_poly.pdbx_seq_one_letter_code
_entity_poly.pdbx_strand_id
1 'polypeptide(L)'
;MIRSFLSRSPLYVLALYASVLIFLVYTCAYAYRKPFTAAIYEGEILWGFDVKILYVLSEIIGYALSKFIGVRILPSMKAGHRIYYIIGLLTFSEVALLGFALLPVPLKVCSIFLSGLPLGMIWGVIFSYIEGRRISEILNVGLSVALIVSSGLVKTLGQFVMDNLHV
;
A
#
# COMPACT_ATOMS: atom_id res chain seq x y z
N MET A 1 -18.32 21.56 -10.20
CA MET A 1 -17.34 22.59 -10.60
C MET A 1 -16.04 21.99 -11.15
N ILE A 2 -15.32 21.14 -10.39
CA ILE A 2 -14.08 20.49 -10.87
C ILE A 2 -14.30 19.61 -12.12
N ARG A 3 -15.40 18.85 -12.16
CA ARG A 3 -15.72 17.96 -13.28
C ARG A 3 -15.95 18.70 -14.60
N SER A 4 -16.57 19.88 -14.57
CA SER A 4 -16.83 20.70 -15.77
C SER A 4 -15.58 21.45 -16.26
N PHE A 5 -14.65 21.74 -15.36
CA PHE A 5 -13.35 22.32 -15.70
C PHE A 5 -12.42 21.28 -16.33
N LEU A 6 -12.33 20.08 -15.73
CA LEU A 6 -11.52 18.97 -16.25
C LEU A 6 -12.04 18.42 -17.58
N SER A 7 -13.36 18.42 -17.82
CA SER A 7 -13.92 17.97 -19.11
C SER A 7 -13.58 18.90 -20.28
N ARG A 8 -13.21 20.16 -20.01
CA ARG A 8 -12.80 21.14 -21.01
C ARG A 8 -11.27 21.31 -21.08
N SER A 9 -10.53 20.64 -20.20
CA SER A 9 -9.09 20.76 -20.11
C SER A 9 -8.38 19.87 -21.13
N PRO A 10 -7.18 20.27 -21.61
CA PRO A 10 -6.40 19.45 -22.51
C PRO A 10 -5.86 18.20 -21.81
N LEU A 11 -5.56 17.18 -22.61
CA LEU A 11 -5.25 15.82 -22.14
C LEU A 11 -4.06 15.77 -21.16
N TYR A 12 -3.07 16.65 -21.32
CA TYR A 12 -1.90 16.72 -20.45
C TYR A 12 -2.22 17.23 -19.03
N VAL A 13 -3.16 18.17 -18.88
CA VAL A 13 -3.61 18.65 -17.56
C VAL A 13 -4.30 17.51 -16.81
N LEU A 14 -5.13 16.74 -17.52
CA LEU A 14 -5.82 15.60 -16.95
C LEU A 14 -4.83 14.48 -16.55
N ALA A 15 -3.81 14.24 -17.38
CA ALA A 15 -2.75 13.28 -17.06
C ALA A 15 -1.95 13.70 -15.82
N LEU A 16 -1.51 14.96 -15.74
CA LEU A 16 -0.78 15.47 -14.59
C LEU A 16 -1.62 15.39 -13.30
N TYR A 17 -2.87 15.85 -13.38
CA TYR A 17 -3.81 15.81 -12.25
C TYR A 17 -4.03 14.37 -11.74
N ALA A 18 -4.29 13.43 -12.66
CA ALA A 18 -4.49 12.03 -12.30
C ALA A 18 -3.21 11.39 -11.74
N SER A 19 -2.04 11.67 -12.32
CA SER A 19 -0.75 11.19 -11.82
C SER A 19 -0.46 11.69 -10.40
N VAL A 20 -0.76 12.95 -10.09
CA VAL A 20 -0.60 13.49 -8.73
C VAL A 20 -1.54 12.78 -7.74
N LEU A 21 -2.80 12.55 -8.12
CA LEU A 21 -3.73 11.82 -7.25
C LEU A 21 -3.31 10.36 -7.04
N ILE A 22 -2.89 9.67 -8.11
CA ILE A 22 -2.33 8.32 -8.03
C ILE A 22 -1.13 8.30 -7.10
N PHE A 23 -0.23 9.29 -7.24
CA PHE A 23 0.94 9.44 -6.38
C PHE A 23 0.56 9.57 -4.91
N LEU A 24 -0.35 10.48 -4.56
CA LEU A 24 -0.78 10.71 -3.19
C LEU A 24 -1.43 9.46 -2.58
N VAL A 25 -2.40 8.87 -3.28
CA VAL A 25 -3.10 7.66 -2.81
C VAL A 25 -2.12 6.51 -2.63
N TYR A 26 -1.20 6.32 -3.58
CA TYR A 26 -0.20 5.27 -3.50
C TYR A 26 0.81 5.51 -2.38
N THR A 27 1.25 6.75 -2.17
CA THR A 27 2.15 7.13 -1.07
C THR A 27 1.51 6.81 0.28
N CYS A 28 0.24 7.18 0.48
CA CYS A 28 -0.51 6.88 1.69
C CYS A 28 -0.60 5.37 1.93
N ALA A 29 -0.91 4.58 0.89
CA ALA A 29 -0.95 3.13 1.01
C ALA A 29 0.43 2.54 1.33
N TYR A 30 1.50 3.09 0.75
CA TYR A 30 2.86 2.60 0.95
C TYR A 30 3.37 2.81 2.39
N ALA A 31 2.88 3.85 3.07
CA ALA A 31 3.26 4.16 4.45
C ALA A 31 2.99 3.01 5.44
N TYR A 32 1.99 2.17 5.19
CA TYR A 32 1.61 1.04 6.06
C TYR A 32 2.65 -0.09 6.09
N ARG A 33 3.56 -0.15 5.11
CA ARG A 33 4.52 -1.25 4.94
C ARG A 33 5.76 -1.13 5.84
N LYS A 34 6.14 0.08 6.22
CA LYS A 34 7.47 0.37 6.80
C LYS A 34 7.60 0.42 8.33
N PRO A 35 6.56 0.69 9.15
CA PRO A 35 6.76 0.94 10.58
C PRO A 35 7.43 -0.22 11.32
N PHE A 36 6.95 -1.46 11.10
CA PHE A 36 7.46 -2.61 11.84
C PHE A 36 8.89 -3.00 11.44
N THR A 37 9.32 -2.67 10.21
CA THR A 37 10.68 -2.99 9.73
C THR A 37 11.76 -2.09 10.35
N ALA A 38 11.39 -0.88 10.75
CA ALA A 38 12.27 0.08 11.41
C ALA A 38 12.53 -0.27 12.88
N ALA A 39 11.58 -0.95 13.53
CA ALA A 39 11.72 -1.37 14.92
C ALA A 39 12.82 -2.43 15.12
N ILE A 40 13.38 -2.40 16.34
CA ILE A 40 14.38 -3.34 16.84
C ILE A 40 13.65 -4.30 17.79
N TYR A 41 13.77 -5.61 17.54
CA TYR A 41 13.14 -6.67 18.35
C TYR A 41 14.22 -7.50 19.05
N GLU A 42 15.03 -6.85 19.89
CA GLU A 42 16.17 -7.49 20.54
C GLU A 42 15.74 -8.64 21.46
N GLY A 43 16.33 -9.82 21.26
CA GLY A 43 16.13 -10.99 22.11
C GLY A 43 14.80 -11.73 21.93
N GLU A 44 13.91 -11.28 21.04
CA GLU A 44 12.67 -11.99 20.74
C GLU A 44 12.91 -13.13 19.75
N ILE A 45 12.83 -14.38 20.25
CA ILE A 45 12.97 -15.60 19.44
C ILE A 45 11.65 -16.35 19.44
N LEU A 46 11.19 -16.76 18.26
CA LEU A 46 10.02 -17.61 18.07
C LEU A 46 10.40 -18.78 17.17
N TRP A 47 10.09 -20.01 17.62
CA TRP A 47 10.43 -21.25 16.89
C TRP A 47 11.90 -21.38 16.47
N GLY A 48 12.83 -20.77 17.23
CA GLY A 48 14.26 -20.77 16.93
C GLY A 48 14.72 -19.73 15.92
N PHE A 49 13.82 -18.85 15.45
CA PHE A 49 14.13 -17.75 14.55
C PHE A 49 13.93 -16.40 15.24
N ASP A 50 14.70 -15.41 14.81
CA ASP A 50 14.44 -14.01 15.15
C ASP A 50 13.05 -13.61 14.62
N VAL A 51 12.22 -13.03 15.49
CA VAL A 51 10.85 -12.65 15.16
C VAL A 51 10.77 -11.65 14.02
N LYS A 52 11.78 -10.79 13.84
CA LYS A 52 11.84 -9.82 12.75
C LYS A 52 11.88 -10.53 11.40
N ILE A 53 12.63 -11.63 11.29
CA ILE A 53 12.68 -12.45 10.08
C ILE A 53 11.30 -13.04 9.80
N LEU A 54 10.64 -13.57 10.83
CA LEU A 54 9.30 -14.15 10.70
C LEU A 54 8.27 -13.11 10.26
N TYR A 55 8.30 -11.90 10.81
CA TYR A 55 7.41 -10.81 10.41
C TYR A 55 7.61 -10.43 8.93
N VAL A 56 8.87 -10.24 8.50
CA VAL A 56 9.18 -9.89 7.11
C VAL A 56 8.74 -11.00 6.15
N LEU A 57 9.02 -12.27 6.47
CA LEU A 57 8.59 -13.40 5.66
C LEU A 57 7.06 -13.49 5.59
N SER A 58 6.39 -13.36 6.73
CA SER A 58 4.93 -13.37 6.83
C SER A 58 4.28 -12.30 5.96
N GLU A 59 4.82 -11.07 5.97
CA GLU A 59 4.35 -9.98 5.10
C GLU A 59 4.54 -10.32 3.63
N ILE A 60 5.71 -10.83 3.23
CA ILE A 60 6.02 -11.18 1.84
C ILE A 60 5.08 -12.29 1.33
N ILE A 61 4.80 -13.30 2.16
CA ILE A 61 3.87 -14.38 1.82
C ILE A 61 2.45 -13.83 1.67
N GLY A 62 2.00 -12.97 2.59
CA GLY A 62 0.70 -12.29 2.48
C GLY A 62 0.59 -11.47 1.19
N TYR A 63 1.61 -10.67 0.88
CA TYR A 63 1.68 -9.89 -0.35
C TYR A 63 1.68 -10.77 -1.61
N ALA A 64 2.41 -11.89 -1.60
CA ALA A 64 2.43 -12.83 -2.71
C ALA A 64 1.05 -13.49 -2.91
N LEU A 65 0.42 -13.95 -1.83
CA LEU A 65 -0.93 -14.53 -1.86
C LEU A 65 -1.96 -13.54 -2.40
N SER A 66 -1.79 -12.25 -2.07
CA SER A 66 -2.64 -11.19 -2.56
C SER A 66 -2.67 -11.09 -4.09
N LYS A 67 -1.58 -11.45 -4.78
CA LYS A 67 -1.54 -11.44 -6.25
C LYS A 67 -2.43 -12.52 -6.83
N PHE A 68 -2.41 -13.72 -6.25
CA PHE A 68 -3.28 -14.82 -6.67
C PHE A 68 -4.77 -14.50 -6.40
N ILE A 69 -5.07 -13.94 -5.23
CA ILE A 69 -6.42 -13.47 -4.90
C ILE A 69 -6.84 -12.35 -5.86
N GLY A 70 -5.93 -11.41 -6.14
CA GLY A 70 -6.14 -10.27 -7.02
C GLY A 70 -6.52 -10.65 -8.44
N VAL A 71 -5.93 -11.72 -9.00
CA VAL A 71 -6.29 -12.22 -10.35
C VAL A 71 -7.78 -12.57 -10.45
N ARG A 72 -8.42 -13.02 -9.36
CA ARG A 72 -9.86 -13.32 -9.34
C ARG A 72 -10.71 -12.10 -9.03
N ILE A 73 -10.29 -11.30 -8.04
CA ILE A 73 -11.12 -10.19 -7.53
C ILE A 73 -11.06 -8.98 -8.47
N LEU A 74 -9.88 -8.55 -8.92
CA LEU A 74 -9.71 -7.30 -9.65
C LEU A 74 -10.53 -7.21 -10.95
N PRO A 75 -10.59 -8.25 -11.80
CA PRO A 75 -11.39 -8.20 -13.03
C PRO A 75 -12.90 -8.11 -12.76
N SER A 76 -13.37 -8.64 -11.63
CA SER A 76 -14.77 -8.62 -11.23
C SER A 76 -15.24 -7.26 -10.66
N MET A 77 -14.31 -6.33 -10.43
CA MET A 77 -14.60 -5.05 -9.79
C MET A 77 -15.36 -4.09 -10.70
N LYS A 78 -16.58 -3.75 -10.29
CA LYS A 78 -17.37 -2.69 -10.94
C LYS A 78 -16.68 -1.33 -10.76
N ALA A 79 -16.63 -0.52 -11.82
CA ALA A 79 -15.94 0.78 -11.81
C ALA A 79 -16.38 1.71 -10.66
N GLY A 80 -17.67 1.74 -10.33
CA GLY A 80 -18.20 2.55 -9.23
C GLY A 80 -17.85 2.06 -7.82
N HIS A 81 -17.39 0.81 -7.66
CA HIS A 81 -17.09 0.24 -6.35
C HIS A 81 -15.61 0.28 -5.99
N ARG A 82 -14.74 0.63 -6.93
CA ARG A 82 -13.27 0.59 -6.74
C ARG A 82 -12.80 1.43 -5.55
N ILE A 83 -13.48 2.52 -5.22
CA ILE A 83 -13.14 3.34 -4.04
C ILE A 83 -13.39 2.58 -2.73
N TYR A 84 -14.48 1.82 -2.64
CA TYR A 84 -14.77 1.00 -1.47
C TYR A 84 -13.75 -0.13 -1.30
N TYR A 85 -13.21 -0.66 -2.40
CA TYR A 85 -12.09 -1.60 -2.33
C TYR A 85 -10.84 -0.93 -1.74
N ILE A 86 -10.47 0.28 -2.19
CA ILE A 86 -9.31 0.98 -1.61
C ILE A 86 -9.52 1.21 -0.11
N ILE A 87 -10.66 1.78 0.27
CA ILE A 87 -10.96 2.08 1.68
C ILE A 87 -11.00 0.80 2.51
N GLY A 88 -11.68 -0.25 2.05
CA GLY A 88 -11.79 -1.53 2.74
C GLY A 88 -10.44 -2.24 2.90
N LEU A 89 -9.59 -2.19 1.87
CA LEU A 89 -8.24 -2.75 1.92
C LEU A 89 -7.35 -1.97 2.90
N LEU A 90 -7.37 -0.64 2.85
CA LEU A 90 -6.56 0.19 3.76
C LEU A 90 -7.02 0.03 5.21
N THR A 91 -8.32 0.09 5.49
CA THR A 91 -8.86 -0.12 6.83
C THR A 91 -8.59 -1.53 7.36
N PHE A 92 -8.67 -2.56 6.52
CA PHE A 92 -8.28 -3.92 6.93
C PHE A 92 -6.80 -4.00 7.29
N SER A 93 -5.92 -3.37 6.50
CA SER A 93 -4.49 -3.32 6.79
C SER A 93 -4.21 -2.59 8.11
N GLU A 94 -4.89 -1.46 8.33
CA GLU A 94 -4.78 -0.68 9.56
C GLU A 94 -5.20 -1.49 10.78
N VAL A 95 -6.36 -2.16 10.73
CA VAL A 95 -6.85 -3.02 11.83
C VAL A 95 -5.89 -4.19 12.09
N ALA A 96 -5.32 -4.78 11.03
CA ALA A 96 -4.33 -5.83 11.19
C ALA A 96 -3.05 -5.32 11.88
N LEU A 97 -2.59 -4.10 11.57
CA LEU A 97 -1.48 -3.44 12.26
C LEU A 97 -1.81 -3.04 13.70
N LEU A 98 -3.04 -2.63 13.99
CA LEU A 98 -3.48 -2.44 15.38
C LEU A 98 -3.41 -3.76 16.16
N GLY A 99 -3.78 -4.88 15.52
CA GLY A 99 -3.55 -6.21 16.07
C GLY A 99 -2.07 -6.47 16.36
N PHE A 100 -1.16 -6.07 15.47
CA PHE A 100 0.28 -6.19 15.72
C PHE A 100 0.75 -5.42 16.96
N ALA A 101 0.17 -4.25 17.23
CA ALA A 101 0.51 -3.45 18.41
C ALA A 101 -0.01 -4.08 19.73
N LEU A 102 -1.15 -4.78 19.69
CA LEU A 102 -1.84 -5.27 20.90
C LEU A 102 -1.60 -6.76 21.21
N LEU A 103 -1.27 -7.57 20.21
CA LEU A 103 -1.22 -9.03 20.34
C LEU A 103 0.14 -9.55 20.84
N PRO A 104 0.17 -10.74 21.46
CA PRO A 104 1.42 -11.40 21.84
C PRO A 104 2.24 -11.83 20.61
N VAL A 105 3.55 -12.00 20.80
CA VAL A 105 4.56 -12.28 19.75
C VAL A 105 4.13 -13.32 18.70
N PRO A 106 3.57 -14.50 19.04
CA PRO A 106 3.15 -15.47 18.02
C PRO A 106 2.02 -14.97 17.13
N LEU A 107 1.08 -14.21 17.69
CA LEU A 107 -0.07 -13.68 16.97
C LEU A 107 0.28 -12.44 16.14
N LYS A 108 1.35 -11.72 16.51
CA LYS A 108 1.90 -10.62 15.69
C LYS A 108 2.29 -11.08 14.28
N VAL A 109 2.79 -12.31 14.13
CA VAL A 109 3.12 -12.91 12.82
C VAL A 109 1.88 -12.98 11.93
N CYS A 110 0.74 -13.40 12.49
CA CYS A 110 -0.54 -13.45 11.79
C CYS A 110 -1.06 -12.04 11.45
N SER A 111 -0.92 -11.08 12.36
CA SER A 111 -1.30 -9.68 12.09
C SER A 111 -0.53 -9.09 10.91
N ILE A 112 0.78 -9.32 10.83
CA ILE A 112 1.60 -8.84 9.71
C ILE A 112 1.22 -9.55 8.39
N PHE A 113 0.94 -10.86 8.43
CA PHE A 113 0.42 -11.59 7.27
C PHE A 113 -0.85 -10.92 6.72
N LEU A 114 -1.81 -10.65 7.60
CA LEU A 114 -3.09 -10.06 7.25
C LEU A 114 -2.92 -8.63 6.74
N SER A 115 -1.99 -7.85 7.30
CA SER A 115 -1.66 -6.51 6.79
C SER A 115 -1.02 -6.53 5.39
N GLY A 116 -0.20 -7.55 5.10
CA GLY A 116 0.45 -7.73 3.79
C GLY A 116 -0.52 -8.00 2.63
N LEU A 117 -1.67 -8.63 2.91
CA LEU A 117 -2.68 -8.97 1.90
C LEU A 117 -3.25 -7.71 1.19
N PRO A 118 -3.83 -6.71 1.90
CA PRO A 118 -4.33 -5.51 1.25
C PRO A 118 -3.28 -4.72 0.50
N LEU A 119 -2.08 -4.61 1.06
CA LEU A 119 -0.96 -3.86 0.48
C LEU A 119 -0.64 -4.34 -0.94
N GLY A 120 -0.65 -5.65 -1.18
CA GLY A 120 -0.40 -6.18 -2.52
C GLY A 120 -1.56 -6.03 -3.50
N MET A 121 -2.79 -5.85 -3.01
CA MET A 121 -3.97 -5.62 -3.84
C MET A 121 -4.16 -4.15 -4.24
N ILE A 122 -3.74 -3.18 -3.43
CA ILE A 122 -3.89 -1.74 -3.70
C ILE A 122 -3.34 -1.36 -5.08
N TRP A 123 -2.16 -1.87 -5.45
CA TRP A 123 -1.58 -1.63 -6.78
C TRP A 123 -2.56 -2.00 -7.90
N GLY A 124 -3.14 -3.19 -7.82
CA GLY A 124 -4.06 -3.69 -8.84
C GLY A 124 -5.37 -2.90 -8.89
N VAL A 125 -5.88 -2.46 -7.73
CA VAL A 125 -7.06 -1.60 -7.68
C VAL A 125 -6.77 -0.25 -8.35
N ILE A 126 -5.63 0.38 -8.06
CA ILE A 126 -5.23 1.64 -8.70
C ILE A 126 -5.01 1.45 -10.21
N PHE A 127 -4.31 0.38 -10.60
CA PHE A 127 -4.11 0.03 -12.00
C PHE A 127 -5.43 -0.09 -12.76
N SER A 128 -6.48 -0.66 -12.14
CA SER A 128 -7.80 -0.75 -12.78
C SER A 128 -8.42 0.62 -13.14
N TYR A 129 -8.06 1.71 -12.45
CA TYR A 129 -8.50 3.07 -12.81
C TYR A 129 -7.78 3.63 -14.04
N ILE A 130 -6.54 3.19 -14.23
CA ILE A 130 -5.66 3.61 -15.32
C ILE A 130 -5.99 2.86 -16.60
N GLU A 131 -6.23 1.55 -16.48
CA GLU A 131 -6.48 0.67 -17.61
C GLU A 131 -7.70 1.09 -18.45
N GLY A 132 -7.57 0.99 -19.78
CA GLY A 132 -8.62 1.36 -20.73
C GLY A 132 -8.75 2.87 -20.99
N ARG A 133 -7.85 3.70 -20.44
CA ARG A 133 -7.81 5.15 -20.72
C ARG A 133 -6.93 5.45 -21.93
N ARG A 134 -7.26 6.50 -22.69
CA ARG A 134 -6.44 6.99 -23.81
C ARG A 134 -4.99 7.34 -23.39
N ILE A 135 -4.79 7.67 -22.12
CA ILE A 135 -3.50 8.05 -21.53
C ILE A 135 -2.93 6.98 -20.58
N SER A 136 -3.33 5.72 -20.73
CA SER A 136 -2.94 4.63 -19.81
C SER A 136 -1.43 4.52 -19.65
N GLU A 137 -0.66 4.65 -20.73
CA GLU A 137 0.80 4.57 -20.70
C GLU A 137 1.43 5.63 -19.79
N ILE A 138 1.02 6.90 -19.96
CA ILE A 138 1.53 8.03 -19.15
C ILE A 138 1.15 7.84 -17.68
N LEU A 139 -0.07 7.38 -17.40
CA LEU A 139 -0.52 7.14 -16.03
C LEU A 139 0.19 5.94 -15.39
N ASN A 140 0.52 4.90 -16.16
CA ASN A 140 1.30 3.76 -15.67
C ASN A 140 2.75 4.16 -15.35
N VAL A 141 3.35 5.05 -16.14
CA VAL A 141 4.63 5.68 -15.82
C VAL A 141 4.51 6.47 -14.52
N GLY A 142 3.45 7.29 -14.39
CA GLY A 142 3.16 8.03 -13.15
C GLY A 142 3.04 7.12 -11.91
N LEU A 143 2.33 5.99 -12.04
CA LEU A 143 2.21 4.99 -10.96
C LEU A 143 3.57 4.35 -10.61
N SER A 144 4.40 4.07 -11.61
CA SER A 144 5.74 3.49 -11.39
C SER A 144 6.68 4.48 -10.72
N VAL A 145 6.65 5.75 -11.13
CA VAL A 145 7.37 6.84 -10.47
C VAL A 145 6.89 7.00 -9.02
N ALA A 146 5.57 6.92 -8.80
CA ALA A 146 4.99 6.96 -7.46
C ALA A 146 5.54 5.84 -6.57
N LEU A 147 5.69 4.61 -7.09
CA LEU A 147 6.29 3.52 -6.33
C LEU A 147 7.70 3.84 -5.84
N ILE A 148 8.55 4.31 -6.75
CA ILE A 148 9.97 4.57 -6.46
C ILE A 148 10.09 5.69 -5.44
N VAL A 149 9.40 6.81 -5.71
CA VAL A 149 9.47 8.00 -4.86
C VAL A 149 8.82 7.75 -3.50
N SER A 150 7.66 7.09 -3.45
CA SER A 150 6.99 6.77 -2.17
C SER A 150 7.87 5.88 -1.28
N SER A 151 8.57 4.91 -1.87
CA SER A 151 9.45 4.01 -1.11
C SER A 151 10.60 4.77 -0.42
N GLY A 152 11.24 5.69 -1.15
CA GLY A 152 12.27 6.56 -0.58
C GLY A 152 11.69 7.51 0.47
N LEU A 153 10.61 8.22 0.12
CA LEU A 153 9.98 9.23 0.96
C LEU A 153 9.50 8.65 2.30
N VAL A 154 8.80 7.51 2.28
CA VAL A 154 8.32 6.87 3.51
C VAL A 154 9.49 6.42 4.38
N LYS A 155 10.58 5.90 3.79
CA LYS A 155 11.76 5.50 4.56
C LYS A 155 12.43 6.72 5.23
N THR A 156 12.60 7.80 4.48
CA THR A 156 13.19 9.05 5.00
C THR A 156 12.33 9.68 6.07
N LEU A 157 11.01 9.79 5.86
CA LEU A 157 10.09 10.31 6.87
C LEU A 157 10.03 9.43 8.10
N GLY A 158 10.02 8.10 7.93
CA GLY A 158 10.07 7.16 9.04
C GLY A 158 11.32 7.36 9.89
N GLN A 159 12.50 7.45 9.26
CA GLN A 159 13.74 7.72 9.98
C GLN A 159 13.76 9.09 10.65
N PHE A 160 13.29 10.14 9.96
CA PHE A 160 13.16 11.47 10.54
C PHE A 160 12.29 11.48 11.81
N VAL A 161 11.18 10.73 11.81
CA VAL A 161 10.30 10.59 12.97
C VAL A 161 11.03 9.88 14.12
N MET A 162 11.70 8.76 13.87
CA MET A 162 12.46 8.06 14.92
C MET A 162 13.53 8.97 15.54
N ASP A 163 14.30 9.69 14.69
CA ASP A 163 15.42 10.53 15.11
C ASP A 163 14.98 11.78 15.89
N ASN A 164 13.84 12.39 15.55
CA ASN A 164 13.40 13.67 16.13
C ASN A 164 12.30 13.54 17.20
N LEU A 165 11.47 12.50 17.12
CA LEU A 165 10.36 12.27 18.05
C LEU A 165 10.67 11.23 19.14
N HIS A 166 11.87 10.61 19.13
CA HIS A 166 12.31 9.58 20.10
C HIS A 166 11.28 8.46 20.31
N VAL A 167 10.64 8.01 19.22
CA VAL A 167 9.76 6.82 19.19
C VAL A 167 10.56 5.62 18.71
#